data_AF-A0A533Z7I7-F1
#
_entry.id   AF-A0A533Z7I7-F1
#
_cell.length_a   1.000
_cell.length_b   1.000
_cell.length_c   1.000
_cell.angle_alpha   90.00
_cell.angle_beta   90.00
_cell.angle_gamma   90.00
#
_symmetry.space_group_name_H-M   'P 1'
#
loop_
_entity.id
_entity.type
_entity.pdbx_description
1 polymer ?
#
loop_
_entity_poly.entity_id
_entity_poly.type
_entity_poly.pdbx_seq_one_letter_code
_entity_poly.pdbx_strand_id
1 'polypeptide(L)' 'MKVLYMSGYTDDAVVHRGVQVADTAFLQKPFTLTDLAGKVREVLDAPAKR' A
#
# COMPACT_ATOMS: atom_id res chain seq x y z
N MET A 1 -7.35 3.56 11.57
CA MET A 1 -7.15 4.42 10.39
C MET A 1 -6.52 3.59 9.29
N LYS A 2 -6.87 3.84 8.02
CA LYS A 2 -6.32 3.11 6.87
C LYS A 2 -5.27 3.96 6.17
N VAL A 3 -4.15 3.37 5.78
CA VAL A 3 -2.99 4.08 5.19
C VAL A 3 -2.56 3.38 3.91
N LEU A 4 -2.36 4.15 2.85
CA LEU A 4 -1.81 3.71 1.57
C LEU A 4 -0.42 4.34 1.39
N TYR A 5 0.60 3.49 1.28
CA TYR A 5 1.97 3.92 1.01
C TYR A 5 2.22 3.97 -0.50
N MET A 6 2.98 4.96 -0.96
CA MET A 6 3.40 5.08 -2.35
C MET A 6 4.91 4.97 -2.46
N SER A 7 5.41 4.41 -3.56
CA SER A 7 6.85 4.36 -3.78
C SER A 7 7.45 5.79 -3.81
N GLY A 8 8.54 5.97 -3.06
CA GLY A 8 9.11 7.26 -2.67
C GLY A 8 9.68 7.26 -1.25
N TYR A 9 9.26 6.29 -0.42
CA TYR A 9 9.95 5.91 0.80
C TYR A 9 10.49 4.49 0.59
N THR A 10 11.77 4.41 0.26
CA THR A 10 12.65 3.24 0.36
C THR A 10 12.37 2.07 -0.58
N ASP A 11 13.06 2.07 -1.72
CA ASP A 11 13.43 0.84 -2.45
C ASP A 11 14.24 -0.11 -1.53
N ASP A 12 14.93 0.42 -0.51
CA ASP A 12 15.82 -0.36 0.36
C ASP A 12 15.28 -0.78 1.75
N ALA A 13 14.22 -0.17 2.29
CA ALA A 13 13.88 -0.34 3.72
C ALA A 13 12.61 -1.17 3.98
N VAL A 14 11.68 -1.23 3.04
CA VAL A 14 10.47 -2.07 3.17
C VAL A 14 10.73 -3.51 2.68
N VAL A 15 11.64 -3.69 1.73
CA VAL A 15 12.00 -5.04 1.23
C VAL A 15 12.91 -5.79 2.22
N HIS A 16 13.76 -5.08 2.97
CA HIS A 16 14.78 -5.70 3.82
C HIS A 16 14.36 -5.91 5.29
N ARG A 17 13.37 -5.16 5.77
CA ARG A 17 12.74 -5.43 7.08
C ARG A 17 11.42 -6.10 6.78
N GLY A 18 11.31 -7.40 7.06
CA GLY A 18 10.14 -8.26 6.83
C GLY A 18 8.85 -7.80 7.51
N VAL A 19 8.39 -6.60 7.18
CA VAL A 19 7.02 -6.15 7.32
C VAL A 19 6.26 -7.02 6.34
N GLN A 20 5.45 -7.91 6.87
CA GLN A 20 4.60 -8.79 6.09
C GLN A 20 3.84 -7.94 5.08
N VAL A 21 4.25 -8.05 3.81
CA VAL A 21 3.64 -7.35 2.65
C VAL A 21 2.16 -7.70 2.52
N ALA A 22 1.70 -8.74 3.23
CA ALA A 22 0.29 -9.10 3.38
C ALA A 22 -0.57 -8.02 4.07
N ASP A 23 0.01 -7.14 4.89
CA ASP A 23 -0.76 -6.21 5.74
C ASP A 23 -0.60 -4.73 5.40
N THR A 24 0.31 -4.38 4.49
CA THR A 24 0.62 -2.98 4.18
C THR A 24 0.17 -2.65 2.77
N ALA A 25 -0.79 -1.74 2.66
CA ALA A 25 -1.25 -1.30 1.36
C ALA A 25 -0.20 -0.42 0.68
N PHE A 26 0.26 -0.85 -0.50
CA PHE A 26 1.33 -0.18 -1.25
C PHE A 26 0.93 0.03 -2.71
N LEU A 27 1.33 1.18 -3.27
CA LEU A 27 1.16 1.54 -4.68
C LEU A 27 2.50 2.00 -5.28
N GLN A 28 3.01 1.23 -6.23
CA GLN A 28 4.26 1.53 -6.92
C GLN A 28 4.03 2.55 -8.04
N LYS A 29 4.93 3.55 -8.15
CA LYS A 29 5.01 4.47 -9.30
C LYS A 29 5.82 3.86 -10.46
N PRO A 30 5.53 4.23 -11.72
CA PRO A 30 4.40 5.04 -12.14
C PRO A 30 3.08 4.26 -12.04
N PHE A 31 1.98 4.96 -11.77
CA PHE A 31 0.64 4.40 -11.70
C PHE A 31 -0.36 5.31 -12.42
N THR A 32 -1.49 4.76 -12.84
CA THR A 32 -2.61 5.53 -13.40
C THR A 32 -3.57 5.99 -12.30
N LEU A 33 -4.46 6.93 -12.62
CA LEU A 33 -5.54 7.34 -11.70
C LEU A 33 -6.48 6.18 -11.36
N THR A 34 -6.71 5.27 -12.31
CA THR A 34 -7.51 4.06 -12.11
C THR A 34 -6.86 3.13 -11.10
N ASP A 35 -5.54 2.94 -11.17
CA ASP A 35 -4.79 2.11 -10.23
C ASP A 35 -4.87 2.67 -8.81
N LEU A 36 -4.74 4.00 -8.68
CA LEU A 36 -4.89 4.68 -7.39
C LEU A 36 -6.31 4.51 -6.83
N ALA A 37 -7.34 4.74 -7.64
CA ALA A 37 -8.74 4.59 -7.21
C ALA A 37 -9.06 3.16 -6.77
N GLY A 38 -8.60 2.17 -7.54
CA GLY A 38 -8.73 0.75 -7.21
C GLY A 38 -8.06 0.41 -5.88
N LYS A 39 -6.82 0.88 -5.68
CA LYS A 39 -6.07 0.60 -4.45
C LYS A 39 -6.67 1.28 -3.23
N VAL A 40 -7.17 2.51 -3.37
CA VAL A 40 -7.90 3.19 -2.29
C VAL A 40 -9.17 2.42 -1.90
N ARG A 41 -9.95 1.95 -2.88
CA ARG A 41 -11.15 1.15 -2.62
C ARG A 41 -10.82 -0.15 -1.87
N GLU A 42 -9.80 -0.87 -2.34
CA GLU A 42 -9.30 -2.10 -1.70
C GLU A 42 -8.94 -1.87 -0.21
N VAL A 43 -8.26 -0.77 0.09
CA VAL A 43 -7.83 -0.41 1.44
C VAL A 43 -8.99 -0.04 2.35
N LEU A 44 -9.99 0.66 1.81
CA LEU A 44 -11.20 1.07 2.54
C LEU A 44 -12.16 -0.10 2.76
N ASP A 45 -12.21 -1.06 1.82
CA ASP A 45 -13.06 -2.26 1.92
C ASP A 45 -12.48 -3.37 2.78
N ALA A 46 -11.14 -3.37 2.96
CA ALA A 46 -10.51 -4.35 3.83
C ALA A 46 -11.11 -4.27 5.25
N PRO A 47 -11.48 -5.41 5.87
CA PRO A 47 -12.05 -5.43 7.21
C PRO A 47 -11.13 -4.69 8.19
N ALA A 48 -11.70 -4.03 9.18
CA ALA A 48 -10.92 -3.41 10.25
C ALA A 48 -10.24 -4.53 11.03
N LYS A 49 -8.92 -4.70 10.85
CA LYS A 49 -8.09 -5.52 11.73
C LYS A 49 -8.19 -4.90 13.13
N ARG A 50 -8.89 -5.59 14.04
CA ARG A 50 -8.98 -5.24 15.47
C ARG A 50 -7.67 -5.60 16.16
#